data_AF-A0A6I3V1L7-F1
#
_entry.id   AF-A0A6I3V1L7-F1
#
_cell.length_a   1.000
_cell.length_b   1.000
_cell.length_c   1.000
_cell.angle_alpha   90.00
_cell.angle_beta   90.00
_cell.angle_gamma   90.00
#
_symmetry.space_group_name_H-M   'P 1'
#
loop_
_entity.id
_entity.type
_entity.pdbx_description
1 polymer ?
#
loop_
_entity_poly.entity_id
_entity_poly.type
_entity_poly.pdbx_seq_one_letter_code
_entity_poly.pdbx_strand_id
1 'polypeptide(L)' 'VVVTNSLELYEQLFYNLNTTGAVLSPFDSYQLIRGLKTLPLRMERSTANAQEVVAFLKASPAVKEVLYTGRGGMISFKV' A
#
# COMPACT_ATOMS: atom_id res chain seq x y z
N VAL A 1 2.89 -5.88 -8.68
CA VAL A 1 1.94 -6.96 -9.03
C VAL A 1 0.69 -6.31 -9.58
N VAL A 2 0.29 -6.67 -10.79
CA VAL A 2 -0.96 -6.20 -11.42
C VAL A 2 -1.97 -7.32 -11.30
N VAL A 3 -3.21 -7.00 -10.93
CA VAL A 3 -4.32 -7.95 -10.82
C VAL A 3 -5.48 -7.40 -11.65
N THR A 4 -6.13 -8.25 -12.43
CA THR A 4 -7.29 -7.91 -13.26
C THR A 4 -8.36 -8.99 -13.12
N ASN A 5 -9.62 -8.61 -13.27
CA ASN A 5 -10.76 -9.53 -13.37
C ASN A 5 -11.25 -9.71 -14.82
N SER A 6 -10.65 -9.01 -15.80
CA SER A 6 -10.94 -9.13 -17.23
C SER A 6 -9.93 -10.07 -17.90
N LEU A 7 -10.44 -11.10 -18.59
CA LEU A 7 -9.63 -12.06 -19.32
C LEU A 7 -8.91 -11.40 -20.51
N GLU A 8 -9.61 -10.55 -21.26
CA GLU A 8 -9.03 -9.81 -22.40
C GLU A 8 -7.83 -8.95 -21.94
N LEU A 9 -7.99 -8.23 -20.82
CA LEU A 9 -6.90 -7.43 -20.27
C LEU A 9 -5.76 -8.31 -19.75
N TYR A 10 -6.07 -9.48 -19.17
CA TYR A 10 -5.06 -10.43 -18.72
C TYR A 10 -4.19 -10.91 -19.89
N GLU A 11 -4.78 -11.27 -21.03
CA GLU A 11 -4.04 -11.75 -22.20
C GLU A 11 -3.05 -10.69 -22.70
N GLN A 12 -3.48 -9.44 -22.80
CA GLN A 12 -2.61 -8.31 -23.18
C GLN A 12 -1.47 -8.11 -22.18
N LEU A 13 -1.78 -8.11 -20.87
CA LEU A 13 -0.77 -7.95 -19.82
C LEU A 13 0.24 -9.11 -19.81
N PHE A 14 -0.23 -10.34 -20.03
CA PHE A 14 0.62 -11.53 -20.05
C PHE A 14 1.55 -11.55 -21.27
N TYR A 15 1.04 -11.19 -22.45
CA TYR A 15 1.87 -11.01 -23.64
C TYR A 15 2.98 -9.98 -23.40
N ASN A 16 2.64 -8.82 -22.84
CA ASN A 16 3.60 -7.77 -22.52
C ASN A 16 4.62 -8.21 -21.47
N LEU A 17 4.20 -8.92 -20.42
CA LEU A 17 5.10 -9.41 -19.37
C LEU A 17 6.17 -10.34 -19.94
N ASN A 18 5.78 -11.26 -20.83
CA ASN A 18 6.72 -12.21 -21.46
C ASN A 18 7.64 -11.54 -22.50
N THR A 19 7.12 -10.60 -23.29
CA THR A 19 7.88 -9.96 -24.38
C THR A 19 8.82 -8.83 -23.89
N THR A 20 8.47 -8.14 -22.81
CA THR A 20 9.31 -7.08 -22.22
C THR A 20 10.22 -7.57 -21.10
N GLY A 21 9.89 -8.70 -20.47
CA GLY A 21 10.75 -9.36 -19.47
C GLY A 21 10.86 -8.65 -18.13
N ALA A 22 10.03 -7.63 -17.85
CA ALA A 22 10.02 -6.91 -16.58
C ALA A 22 9.36 -7.73 -15.44
N VAL A 23 9.93 -8.89 -15.15
CA VAL A 23 9.46 -9.85 -14.13
C VAL A 23 10.25 -9.74 -12.82
N LEU A 24 9.66 -10.17 -11.71
CA LEU A 24 10.39 -10.32 -10.45
C LEU A 24 11.33 -11.54 -10.50
N SER A 25 12.47 -11.45 -9.82
CA SER A 25 13.30 -12.62 -9.55
C SER A 25 12.52 -13.65 -8.69
N PRO A 26 12.86 -14.95 -8.75
CA PRO A 26 12.23 -15.95 -7.89
C PRO A 26 12.36 -15.65 -6.39
N PHE A 27 13.51 -15.10 -5.97
CA PHE A 27 13.76 -14.76 -4.57
C PHE A 27 12.91 -13.56 -4.11
N ASP A 28 12.83 -12.50 -4.91
CA ASP A 28 11.97 -11.34 -4.59
C ASP A 28 10.49 -11.74 -4.56
N SER A 29 10.09 -12.65 -5.45
CA SER A 29 8.74 -13.23 -5.46
C SER A 29 8.45 -13.98 -4.16
N TYR A 30 9.40 -14.79 -3.66
CA TYR A 30 9.26 -15.46 -2.36
C TYR A 30 9.17 -14.46 -1.21
N GLN A 31 10.02 -13.43 -1.19
CA GLN A 31 10.00 -12.41 -0.15
C GLN A 31 8.68 -11.63 -0.12
N LEU A 32 8.12 -11.32 -1.30
CA LEU A 32 6.80 -10.74 -1.42
C LEU A 32 5.73 -11.66 -0.80
N ILE A 33 5.68 -12.93 -1.21
CA ILE A 33 4.71 -13.91 -0.68
C ILE A 33 4.87 -14.08 0.84
N ARG A 34 6.10 -14.14 1.35
CA ARG A 34 6.39 -14.18 2.78
C ARG A 34 5.82 -12.95 3.49
N GLY A 35 6.00 -11.75 2.91
CA GLY A 35 5.46 -10.50 3.44
C GLY A 35 3.92 -10.45 3.45
N LEU A 36 3.27 -11.08 2.47
CA LEU A 36 1.80 -11.15 2.40
C LEU A 36 1.19 -11.88 3.60
N LYS A 37 1.88 -12.88 4.17
CA LYS A 37 1.38 -13.64 5.33
C LYS A 37 1.08 -12.76 6.55
N THR A 38 1.80 -11.67 6.73
CA THR A 38 1.61 -10.73 7.86
C THR A 38 0.99 -9.40 7.43
N LEU A 39 0.63 -9.25 6.16
CA LEU A 39 0.02 -8.02 5.64
C LEU A 39 -1.24 -7.61 6.41
N PRO A 40 -2.20 -8.50 6.73
CA PRO A 40 -3.41 -8.10 7.46
C PRO A 40 -3.08 -7.45 8.81
N LEU A 41 -2.21 -8.10 9.60
CA LEU A 41 -1.79 -7.61 10.92
C LEU A 41 -1.08 -6.25 10.83
N ARG A 42 -0.19 -6.09 9.83
CA ARG A 42 0.53 -4.83 9.63
C ARG A 42 -0.39 -3.70 9.19
N MET A 43 -1.36 -3.97 8.31
CA MET A 43 -2.30 -2.95 7.84
C MET A 43 -3.25 -2.50 8.94
N GLU A 44 -3.74 -3.43 9.75
CA GLU A 44 -4.56 -3.14 10.93
C GLU A 44 -3.80 -2.23 11.91
N ARG A 45 -2.61 -2.67 12.35
CA ARG A 45 -1.80 -1.89 13.30
C ARG A 45 -1.35 -0.55 12.72
N SER A 46 -0.94 -0.49 11.45
CA SER A 46 -0.56 0.75 10.79
C SER A 46 -1.73 1.73 10.71
N THR A 47 -2.96 1.25 10.53
CA THR A 47 -4.15 2.10 10.49
C THR A 47 -4.50 2.62 11.89
N ALA A 48 -4.52 1.75 12.90
CA ALA A 48 -4.78 2.14 14.28
C ALA A 48 -3.77 3.19 14.79
N ASN A 49 -2.48 2.93 14.58
CA ASN A 49 -1.43 3.87 14.98
C ASN A 49 -1.56 5.21 14.23
N ALA A 50 -1.90 5.19 12.94
CA ALA A 50 -2.09 6.41 12.17
C ALA A 50 -3.26 7.25 12.69
N GLN A 51 -4.35 6.62 13.13
CA GLN A 51 -5.49 7.32 13.74
C GLN A 51 -5.09 8.02 15.04
N GLU A 52 -4.27 7.38 15.89
CA GLU A 52 -3.73 8.00 17.10
C GLU A 52 -2.84 9.21 16.78
N VAL A 53 -1.93 9.07 15.81
CA VAL A 53 -1.07 10.17 15.36
C VAL A 53 -1.88 11.33 14.78
N VAL A 54 -2.92 11.04 14.00
CA VAL A 54 -3.83 12.06 13.46
C VAL A 54 -4.56 12.80 14.57
N ALA A 55 -5.03 12.09 15.61
CA ALA A 55 -5.68 12.71 16.77
C ALA A 55 -4.71 13.65 17.50
N PHE A 56 -3.46 13.21 17.70
CA PHE A 56 -2.40 14.02 18.27
C PHE A 56 -2.10 15.28 17.44
N LEU A 57 -1.92 15.14 16.12
CA LEU A 57 -1.62 16.26 15.23
C LEU A 57 -2.76 17.28 15.18
N LYS A 58 -4.02 16.83 15.18
CA LYS A 58 -5.19 17.72 15.21
C LYS A 58 -5.31 18.53 16.49
N ALA A 59 -4.79 18.03 17.60
CA ALA A 59 -4.78 18.76 18.87
C ALA A 59 -3.62 19.77 18.98
N SER A 60 -2.64 19.72 18.08
CA SER A 60 -1.47 20.59 18.12
C SER A 60 -1.79 21.97 17.52
N PRO A 61 -1.57 23.08 18.26
CA PRO A 61 -1.79 24.44 17.73
C PRO A 61 -0.81 24.83 16.63
N ALA A 62 0.31 24.11 16.48
CA ALA A 62 1.27 24.34 15.42
C ALA A 62 0.83 23.75 14.06
N VAL A 63 -0.21 22.91 14.03
CA VAL A 63 -0.66 22.24 12.81
C VAL A 63 -1.93 22.91 12.29
N LYS A 64 -1.87 23.47 11.08
CA LYS A 64 -3.01 24.14 10.43
C LYS A 64 -4.02 23.16 9.86
N GLU A 65 -3.54 22.05 9.30
CA GLU A 65 -4.37 21.10 8.57
C GLU A 65 -3.78 19.69 8.64
N VAL A 66 -4.61 18.67 8.82
CA VAL A 66 -4.23 17.25 8.76
C VAL A 66 -5.05 16.55 7.69
N LEU A 67 -4.36 15.96 6.72
CA LEU A 67 -4.90 15.21 5.59
C LEU A 67 -4.73 13.71 5.85
N TYR A 68 -5.84 13.04 6.13
CA TYR A 68 -5.88 11.60 6.36
C TYR A 68 -7.20 11.01 5.86
N THR A 69 -7.14 9.90 5.14
CA THR A 69 -8.30 9.25 4.49
C THR A 69 -9.09 8.31 5.41
N GLY A 70 -8.65 8.14 6.67
CA GLY A 70 -9.30 7.28 7.66
C GLY A 70 -8.80 5.82 7.65
N ARG A 71 -8.01 5.40 6.66
CA ARG A 71 -7.46 4.05 6.53
C ARG A 71 -6.02 4.07 6.05
N GLY A 72 -5.23 3.07 6.45
CA GLY A 72 -3.82 2.97 6.13
C GLY A 72 -2.95 3.90 6.98
N GLY A 73 -1.66 3.96 6.65
CA GLY A 73 -0.64 4.66 7.43
C GLY A 73 -0.17 6.00 6.89
N MET A 74 -0.69 6.47 5.75
CA MET A 74 -0.20 7.68 5.10
C MET A 74 -0.91 8.91 5.66
N ILE A 75 -0.15 9.79 6.32
CA ILE A 75 -0.63 11.05 6.90
C ILE A 75 0.15 12.19 6.26
N SER A 76 -0.53 13.27 5.91
CA SER A 76 0.12 14.53 5.52
C SER A 76 -0.47 15.66 6.37
N PHE A 77 0.32 16.69 6.67
CA PHE A 77 -0.17 17.83 7.45
C PHE A 77 0.57 19.11 7.06
N LYS A 78 -0.04 20.26 7.34
CA LYS A 78 0.53 21.59 7.07
C LYS A 78 0.73 22.31 8.40
N VAL A 79 1.87 22.99 8.53
CA VAL A 79 2.28 23.83 9.68
C VAL A 79 2.08 25.30 9.34
#